data_AF-A0A969XZR8-F1
#
_entry.id   AF-A0A969XZR8-F1
#
_cell.length_a   1.000
_cell.length_b   1.000
_cell.length_c   1.000
_cell.angle_alpha   90.00
_cell.angle_beta   90.00
_cell.angle_gamma   90.00
#
_symmetry.space_group_name_H-M   'P 1'
#
loop_
_entity.id
_entity.type
_entity.pdbx_description
1 polymer ?
#
loop_
_entity_poly.entity_id
_entity_poly.type
_entity_poly.pdbx_seq_one_letter_code
_entity_poly.pdbx_strand_id
1 'polypeptide(L)'
;MNVPDCPGCRERDAIIAQLLAKIAVLEARVAELEQRVAELQARLNANSSNSSLPPSADPPSAPKPPTQRPTGRKPGGQPGHRGHTRRRLAPDQIVIHAPTHCDRCQAELPPEPSATDRSA
;
A
#
# COMPACT_ATOMS: atom_id res chain seq x y z
N MET A 1 1.68 -62.18 37.68
CA MET A 1 2.78 -61.33 38.19
C MET A 1 2.15 -60.08 38.77
N ASN A 2 2.03 -60.00 40.09
CA ASN A 2 1.38 -58.89 40.78
C ASN A 2 2.48 -57.86 41.10
N VAL A 3 2.48 -56.72 40.40
CA VAL A 3 3.43 -55.64 40.69
C VAL A 3 2.96 -54.97 41.98
N PRO A 4 3.78 -54.93 43.04
CA PRO A 4 3.37 -54.33 44.30
C PRO A 4 3.07 -52.85 44.06
N ASP A 5 1.89 -52.46 44.52
CA ASP A 5 1.39 -51.11 44.50
C ASP A 5 2.31 -50.20 45.33
N CYS A 6 3.20 -49.46 44.66
CA CYS A 6 4.11 -48.52 45.30
C CYS A 6 3.50 -47.12 45.29
N PRO A 7 3.10 -46.56 46.45
CA PRO A 7 2.44 -45.26 46.53
C PRO A 7 3.27 -44.12 45.91
N GLY A 8 4.59 -44.15 46.12
CA GLY A 8 5.51 -43.15 45.54
C GLY A 8 5.63 -43.24 44.02
N CYS A 9 5.44 -44.42 43.42
CA CYS A 9 5.39 -44.56 41.97
C CYS A 9 4.12 -43.92 41.41
N ARG A 10 2.96 -44.10 42.05
CA ARG A 10 1.71 -43.47 41.62
C ARG A 10 1.74 -41.96 41.69
N GLU A 11 2.29 -41.39 42.75
CA GLU A 11 2.44 -39.94 42.89
C GLU A 11 3.36 -39.37 41.80
N ARG A 12 4.48 -40.04 41.52
CA ARG A 12 5.37 -39.67 40.42
C ARG A 12 4.67 -39.76 39.06
N ASP A 13 3.91 -40.82 38.82
CA ASP A 13 3.19 -41.01 37.56
C ASP A 13 2.09 -39.95 37.37
N ALA A 14 1.41 -39.55 38.46
CA ALA A 14 0.45 -38.45 38.45
C ALA A 14 1.12 -37.11 38.12
N ILE A 15 2.30 -36.83 38.68
CA ILE A 15 3.08 -35.63 38.36
C ILE A 15 3.54 -35.67 36.90
N ILE A 16 4.02 -36.82 36.41
CA ILE A 16 4.42 -36.98 35.00
C ILE A 16 3.23 -36.70 34.08
N ALA A 17 2.05 -37.26 34.39
CA ALA A 17 0.84 -37.02 33.60
C ALA A 17 0.45 -35.53 33.58
N GLN A 18 0.53 -34.84 34.72
CA GLN A 18 0.27 -33.40 34.78
C GLN A 18 1.29 -32.58 33.97
N LEU A 19 2.58 -32.92 34.05
CA LEU A 19 3.63 -32.25 33.29
C LEU A 19 3.47 -32.47 31.79
N LEU A 20 3.16 -33.69 31.35
CA LEU A 20 2.89 -34.00 29.94
C LEU A 20 1.67 -33.23 29.41
N ALA A 21 0.60 -33.15 30.19
CA ALA A 21 -0.56 -32.35 29.83
C ALA A 21 -0.21 -30.86 29.69
N LYS A 22 0.61 -30.33 30.61
CA LYS A 22 1.07 -28.93 30.55
C LYS A 22 1.97 -28.68 29.35
N ILE A 23 2.88 -29.61 29.02
CA ILE A 23 3.75 -29.53 27.84
C ILE A 23 2.90 -29.48 26.57
N ALA A 24 1.94 -30.39 26.41
CA ALA A 24 1.06 -30.42 25.24
C ALA A 24 0.30 -29.09 25.04
N VAL A 25 -0.22 -28.50 26.11
CA VAL A 25 -0.88 -27.19 26.05
C VAL A 25 0.08 -26.07 25.64
N LEU A 26 1.29 -26.06 26.21
CA LEU A 26 2.30 -25.06 25.87
C LEU A 26 2.80 -25.20 24.44
N GLU A 27 3.04 -26.42 23.96
CA GLU A 27 3.45 -26.68 22.57
C GLU A 27 2.38 -26.22 21.58
N ALA A 28 1.10 -26.52 21.86
CA ALA A 28 -0.01 -26.03 21.04
C ALA A 28 -0.05 -24.50 20.99
N ARG A 29 0.20 -23.83 22.13
CA ARG A 29 0.22 -22.37 22.20
C ARG A 29 1.42 -21.78 21.47
N VAL A 30 2.59 -22.40 21.56
CA VAL A 30 3.79 -21.98 20.83
C VAL A 30 3.54 -22.07 19.33
N ALA A 31 3.01 -23.20 18.84
CA ALA A 31 2.69 -23.37 17.42
C ALA A 31 1.71 -22.31 16.91
N GLU A 32 0.66 -22.00 17.68
CA GLU A 32 -0.29 -20.94 17.33
C GLU A 32 0.38 -19.56 17.27
N LEU A 33 1.24 -19.24 18.23
CA LEU A 33 1.96 -17.96 18.27
C LEU A 33 2.96 -17.85 17.12
N GLU A 34 3.70 -18.91 16.81
CA GLU A 34 4.62 -18.96 15.67
C GLU A 34 3.90 -18.72 14.35
N GLN A 35 2.72 -19.34 14.14
CA GLN A 35 1.90 -19.09 12.96
C GLN A 35 1.46 -17.63 12.86
N ARG A 36 0.98 -17.04 13.96
CA ARG A 36 0.57 -15.63 14.00
C ARG A 36 1.75 -14.69 13.73
N VAL A 37 2.91 -14.97 14.29
CA VAL A 37 4.14 -14.20 14.06
C VAL A 37 4.54 -14.27 12.59
N ALA A 38 4.53 -15.46 11.99
CA ALA A 38 4.85 -15.64 10.58
C ALA A 38 3.88 -14.87 9.66
N GLU A 39 2.57 -14.92 9.94
CA GLU A 39 1.56 -14.19 9.19
C GLU A 39 1.74 -12.66 9.30
N LEU A 40 1.97 -12.15 10.52
CA LEU A 40 2.20 -10.73 10.75
C LEU A 40 3.48 -10.25 10.07
N GLN A 41 4.56 -11.03 10.14
CA GLN A 41 5.81 -10.72 9.44
C GLN A 41 5.62 -10.70 7.91
N ALA A 42 4.87 -11.66 7.35
CA ALA A 42 4.57 -11.69 5.93
C ALA A 42 3.81 -10.43 5.49
N ARG A 43 2.82 -9.99 6.28
CA ARG A 43 2.07 -8.76 6.02
C ARG A 43 2.94 -7.50 6.10
N LEU A 44 3.81 -7.41 7.10
CA LEU A 44 4.71 -6.26 7.26
C LEU A 44 5.76 -6.17 6.15
N ASN A 45 6.21 -7.31 5.62
CA ASN A 45 7.20 -7.37 4.56
C ASN A 45 6.60 -7.27 3.14
N ALA A 46 5.26 -7.24 3.01
CA ALA A 46 4.59 -7.08 1.73
C ALA A 46 4.74 -5.64 1.22
N ASN A 47 5.24 -5.50 -0.01
CA ASN A 47 5.37 -4.24 -0.73
C ASN A 47 5.15 -4.46 -2.24
N SER A 48 5.09 -3.38 -3.00
CA SER A 48 4.84 -3.39 -4.46
C SER A 48 5.85 -4.22 -5.25
N SER A 49 7.05 -4.45 -4.71
CA SER A 49 8.09 -5.29 -5.34
C SER A 49 7.80 -6.79 -5.23
N ASN A 50 7.11 -7.24 -4.17
CA ASN A 50 6.94 -8.66 -3.87
C ASN A 50 5.49 -9.15 -3.74
N SER A 51 4.48 -8.27 -3.84
CA SER A 51 3.09 -8.63 -3.52
C SER A 51 2.03 -8.18 -4.53
N SER A 52 2.44 -7.78 -5.74
CA SER A 52 1.53 -7.27 -6.80
C SER A 52 0.62 -6.10 -6.38
N LEU A 53 0.89 -5.49 -5.23
CA LEU A 53 0.25 -4.27 -4.76
C LEU A 53 0.75 -3.07 -5.59
N PRO A 54 -0.10 -2.06 -5.86
CA PRO A 54 0.36 -0.84 -6.49
C PRO A 54 1.36 -0.11 -5.58
N PRO A 55 2.38 0.60 -6.12
CA PRO A 55 3.35 1.37 -5.33
C PRO A 55 2.73 2.42 -4.41
N SER A 56 1.51 2.89 -4.72
CA SER A 56 0.75 3.82 -3.88
C SER A 56 0.23 3.20 -2.58
N ALA A 57 0.22 1.86 -2.47
CA ALA A 57 -0.19 1.13 -1.28
C ALA A 57 1.00 0.72 -0.39
N ASP A 58 2.22 1.09 -0.76
CA ASP A 58 3.41 0.78 0.03
C ASP A 58 3.38 1.50 1.39
N PRO A 59 3.77 0.82 2.49
CA PRO A 59 3.84 1.45 3.80
C PRO A 59 4.91 2.56 3.82
N PRO A 60 4.79 3.57 4.71
CA PRO A 60 5.78 4.66 4.80
C PRO A 60 7.21 4.19 5.10
N SER A 61 7.36 3.01 5.70
CA SER A 61 8.64 2.38 6.01
C SER A 61 9.25 1.62 4.83
N ALA A 62 8.53 1.48 3.71
CA ALA A 62 9.04 0.82 2.52
C ALA A 62 10.25 1.58 1.95
N PRO A 63 11.26 0.87 1.43
CA PRO A 63 12.39 1.51 0.78
C PRO A 63 11.90 2.33 -0.42
N LYS A 64 12.49 3.51 -0.64
CA LYS A 64 12.19 4.32 -1.82
C LYS A 64 12.43 3.49 -3.09
N PRO A 65 11.52 3.57 -4.08
CA PRO A 65 11.73 2.89 -5.33
C PRO A 65 13.03 3.38 -5.99
N PRO A 66 13.78 2.48 -6.65
CA PRO A 66 15.04 2.85 -7.29
C PRO A 66 14.79 3.93 -8.34
N THR A 67 15.53 5.03 -8.24
CA THR A 67 15.48 6.08 -9.24
C THR A 67 16.17 5.57 -10.50
N GLN A 68 15.44 5.60 -11.63
CA GLN A 68 16.07 5.29 -12.91
C GLN A 68 17.11 6.36 -13.22
N ARG A 69 18.30 5.94 -13.65
CA ARG A 69 19.33 6.87 -14.11
C ARG A 69 18.77 7.65 -15.31
N PRO A 70 18.93 8.99 -15.34
CA PRO A 70 18.48 9.77 -16.47
C PRO A 70 19.18 9.28 -17.73
N THR A 71 18.41 9.04 -18.78
CA THR A 71 18.93 8.51 -20.05
C THR A 71 19.77 9.53 -20.82
N GLY A 72 19.81 10.80 -20.36
CA GLY A 72 20.46 11.91 -21.06
C GLY A 72 19.76 12.33 -22.35
N ARG A 73 18.68 11.65 -22.75
CA ARG A 73 17.93 11.95 -23.97
C ARG A 73 17.05 13.17 -23.74
N LYS A 74 17.02 14.07 -24.72
CA LYS A 74 16.08 15.20 -24.71
C LYS A 74 14.64 14.67 -24.79
N PRO A 75 13.67 15.31 -24.10
CA PRO A 75 12.25 14.98 -24.26
C PRO A 75 11.83 15.07 -25.74
N GLY A 76 11.04 14.10 -26.22
CA GLY A 76 10.51 14.09 -27.59
C GLY A 76 10.90 12.84 -28.38
N GLY A 77 10.62 12.88 -29.69
CA GLY A 77 10.95 11.81 -30.62
C GLY A 77 12.46 11.57 -30.72
N GLN A 78 12.87 10.35 -31.06
CA GLN A 78 14.29 10.06 -31.24
C GLN A 78 14.84 10.79 -32.48
N PRO A 79 16.14 11.09 -32.55
CA PRO A 79 16.75 11.69 -33.73
C PRO A 79 16.41 10.88 -35.00
N GLY A 80 15.96 11.56 -36.05
CA GLY A 80 15.55 10.93 -37.32
C GLY A 80 14.08 10.47 -37.41
N HIS A 81 13.32 10.47 -36.31
CA HIS A 81 11.88 10.16 -36.35
C HIS A 81 11.09 11.38 -36.81
N ARG A 82 10.34 11.23 -37.91
CA ARG A 82 9.38 12.27 -38.35
C ARG A 82 8.24 12.35 -37.33
N GLY A 83 7.98 13.55 -36.82
CA GLY A 83 6.84 13.80 -35.97
C GLY A 83 5.53 13.66 -36.74
N HIS A 84 4.59 12.88 -36.20
CA HIS A 84 3.22 12.82 -36.69
C HIS A 84 2.31 13.46 -35.66
N THR A 85 1.81 14.66 -35.97
CA THR A 85 0.85 15.36 -35.12
C THR A 85 -0.53 15.26 -35.76
N ARG A 86 -1.57 14.96 -34.97
CA ARG A 86 -2.94 15.04 -35.46
C ARG A 86 -3.26 16.49 -35.83
N ARG A 87 -3.88 16.69 -36.99
CA ARG A 87 -4.44 17.99 -37.37
C ARG A 87 -5.56 18.33 -36.38
N ARG A 88 -5.47 19.49 -35.72
CA ARG A 88 -6.59 20.00 -34.92
C ARG A 88 -7.78 20.25 -35.83
N LEU A 89 -8.91 19.64 -35.49
CA LEU A 89 -10.21 19.94 -36.09
C LEU A 89 -10.83 21.13 -35.35
N ALA A 90 -11.75 21.83 -35.99
CA ALA A 90 -12.56 22.82 -35.30
C ALA A 90 -13.42 22.11 -34.23
N PRO A 91 -13.61 22.73 -33.04
CA PRO A 91 -14.52 22.17 -32.04
C PRO A 91 -15.96 22.19 -32.56
N ASP A 92 -16.72 21.14 -32.28
CA ASP A 92 -18.15 21.10 -32.61
C ASP A 92 -18.96 22.09 -31.74
N GLN A 93 -18.52 22.31 -30.50
CA GLN A 93 -19.14 23.23 -29.56
C GLN A 93 -18.08 23.91 -28.69
N ILE A 94 -18.29 25.19 -28.38
CA ILE A 94 -17.49 25.96 -27.43
C ILE A 94 -18.43 26.39 -26.31
N VAL A 95 -18.14 25.96 -25.08
CA VAL A 95 -18.85 26.39 -23.86
C VAL A 95 -17.87 27.19 -23.01
N ILE A 96 -18.22 28.44 -22.72
CA ILE A 96 -17.41 29.32 -21.87
C ILE A 96 -17.91 29.15 -20.43
N HIS A 97 -17.02 28.72 -19.54
CA HIS A 97 -17.29 28.68 -18.11
C HIS A 97 -16.68 29.93 -17.46
N ALA A 98 -17.51 30.96 -17.28
CA ALA A 98 -17.14 32.16 -16.53
C ALA A 98 -17.85 32.14 -15.17
N PRO A 99 -17.15 32.47 -14.07
CA PRO A 99 -17.79 32.61 -12.77
C PRO A 99 -18.76 33.79 -12.79
N THR A 100 -19.94 33.62 -12.17
CA THR A 100 -20.95 34.68 -12.07
C THR A 100 -20.69 35.63 -10.89
N HIS A 101 -19.88 35.20 -9.92
CA HIS A 101 -19.59 35.94 -8.70
C HIS A 101 -18.10 35.89 -8.38
N CYS A 102 -17.60 36.93 -7.73
CA CYS A 102 -16.22 36.96 -7.25
C CYS A 102 -16.03 36.02 -6.06
N ASP A 103 -15.05 35.11 -6.11
CA ASP A 103 -14.75 34.16 -5.02
C ASP A 103 -14.41 34.83 -3.68
N ARG A 104 -13.98 36.10 -3.70
CA ARG A 104 -13.53 36.81 -2.50
C ARG A 104 -14.62 37.67 -1.86
N CYS A 105 -15.35 38.45 -2.64
CA CYS A 105 -16.34 39.40 -2.13
C CYS A 105 -17.79 39.05 -2.51
N GLN A 106 -18.00 37.99 -3.28
CA GLN A 106 -19.32 37.52 -3.75
C GLN A 106 -20.13 38.56 -4.54
N ALA A 107 -19.50 39.65 -4.98
CA ALA A 107 -20.15 40.59 -5.89
C ALA A 107 -20.37 39.94 -7.27
N GLU A 108 -21.48 40.31 -7.93
CA GLU A 108 -21.76 39.90 -9.31
C GLU A 108 -20.65 40.37 -10.25
N LEU A 109 -20.15 39.43 -11.06
CA LEU A 109 -19.15 39.72 -12.08
C LEU A 109 -19.84 40.11 -13.39
N PRO A 110 -19.26 41.04 -14.17
CA PRO A 110 -19.81 41.38 -15.47
C PRO A 110 -19.82 40.15 -16.38
N PRO A 111 -20.84 40.00 -17.24
CA PRO A 111 -21.00 38.83 -18.10
C PRO A 111 -19.91 38.73 -19.18
N GLU A 112 -19.27 39.84 -19.51
CA GLU A 112 -18.19 39.91 -20.49
C GLU A 112 -16.88 40.31 -19.80
N PRO A 113 -15.77 39.60 -20.04
CA PRO A 113 -14.47 39.99 -19.52
C PRO A 113 -14.08 41.36 -20.10
N SER A 114 -13.73 42.30 -19.23
CA SER A 114 -13.28 43.63 -19.68
C SER A 114 -11.91 43.51 -20.39
N ALA A 115 -11.65 44.38 -21.37
CA ALA A 115 -10.40 44.36 -22.14
C ALA A 115 -9.11 44.47 -21.30
N THR A 116 -9.24 44.83 -20.02
CA THR A 116 -8.16 45.02 -19.05
C THR A 116 -7.69 43.73 -18.36
N ASP A 117 -8.38 42.60 -18.52
CA ASP A 117 -8.05 41.34 -17.81
C ASP A 117 -6.82 40.59 -18.35
N ARG A 118 -6.15 41.10 -19.40
CA ARG A 118 -4.85 40.59 -19.86
C ARG A 118 -3.72 41.42 -19.27
N SER A 119 -3.51 41.33 -17.96
CA SER A 119 -2.28 41.81 -17.33
C SER A 119 -1.81 40.79 -16.28
N ALA A 120 -1.28 39.66 -16.75
CA ALA A 120 -0.29 38.81 -16.09
C ALA A 120 0.26 37.80 -17.10
#